data_AF-A0A139WY55-F1
#
_entry.id   AF-A0A139WY55-F1
#
_cell.length_a   1.000
_cell.length_b   1.000
_cell.length_c   1.000
_cell.angle_alpha   90.00
_cell.angle_beta   90.00
_cell.angle_gamma   90.00
#
_symmetry.space_group_name_H-M   'P 1'
#
loop_
_entity.id
_entity.type
_entity.pdbx_description
1 polymer ?
#
loop_
_entity_poly.entity_id
_entity_poly.type
_entity_poly.pdbx_seq_one_letter_code
_entity_poly.pdbx_strand_id
1 'polypeptide(L)'
;MCKTTVDRTKIPDGYSECRNKNTLCPACQVFGAMGWQGLVRFPDAVTTERKSSVGFIPSLYAPRSKRAAYYLRGKVAGRKFYYHTIKAVDKGSQKGIAVQQAGSEFIFTTQLHFMNLTLAELGTLLIVLGQDKNNAIALKVGGGKPIGMGTMVVENIQELELLQNQQDWKKRYCTYEQELEALTGNKLQEFLNQAIAAAHKILVRSQQMQQIREVLQFPTDREPPEGMY
;
A
#
# COMPACT_ATOMS: atom_id res chain seq x y z
N MET A 1 11.17 5.62 8.19
CA MET A 1 12.15 5.60 7.08
C MET A 1 13.28 4.67 7.52
N CYS A 2 13.88 3.88 6.63
CA CYS A 2 14.96 2.97 7.02
C CYS A 2 16.28 3.38 6.36
N LYS A 3 16.21 4.04 5.20
CA LYS A 3 17.32 4.71 4.53
C LYS A 3 16.83 6.04 3.94
N THR A 4 17.63 7.10 4.06
CA THR A 4 17.33 8.41 3.47
C THR A 4 18.57 9.04 2.84
N THR A 5 18.38 9.70 1.70
CA THR A 5 19.44 10.46 1.00
C THR A 5 19.38 11.95 1.33
N VAL A 6 18.46 12.35 2.21
CA VAL A 6 18.34 13.73 2.66
C VAL A 6 19.53 14.09 3.55
N ASP A 7 20.01 15.33 3.41
CA ASP A 7 20.98 15.94 4.31
C ASP A 7 20.62 15.68 5.78
N ARG A 8 21.58 15.16 6.55
CA ARG A 8 21.42 14.80 7.96
C ARG A 8 20.91 15.95 8.80
N THR A 9 21.29 17.19 8.47
CA THR A 9 20.83 18.39 9.20
C THR A 9 19.32 18.61 9.08
N LYS A 10 18.70 18.10 8.00
CA LYS A 10 17.27 18.26 7.70
C LYS A 10 16.43 17.04 8.12
N ILE A 11 17.06 16.01 8.67
CA ILE A 11 16.35 14.85 9.20
C ILE A 11 15.70 15.21 10.55
N PRO A 12 14.42 14.90 10.78
CA PRO A 12 13.76 15.11 12.08
C PRO A 12 14.48 14.38 13.21
N ASP A 13 14.49 14.99 14.39
CA ASP A 13 15.15 14.40 15.56
C ASP A 13 14.44 13.10 15.99
N GLY A 14 15.20 12.16 16.56
CA GLY A 14 14.69 10.82 16.91
C GLY A 14 14.56 9.85 15.73
N TYR A 15 14.75 10.31 14.49
CA TYR A 15 14.86 9.43 13.34
C TYR A 15 16.23 8.74 13.30
N SER A 16 16.25 7.42 13.16
CA SER A 16 17.45 6.66 12.81
C SER A 16 17.14 5.57 11.79
N GLU A 17 18.14 5.28 10.96
CA GLU A 17 18.11 4.16 10.03
C GLU A 17 18.26 2.84 10.80
N CYS A 18 17.53 1.78 10.42
CA CYS A 18 17.73 0.48 11.04
C CYS A 18 19.06 -0.10 10.58
N ARG A 19 19.98 -0.30 11.52
CA ARG A 19 21.33 -0.85 11.25
C ARG A 19 21.61 -2.17 11.96
N ASN A 20 20.74 -2.58 12.87
CA ASN A 20 20.88 -3.80 13.64
C ASN A 20 19.64 -4.69 13.42
N LYS A 21 19.89 -5.95 13.05
CA LYS A 21 18.86 -6.97 12.82
C LYS A 21 17.97 -7.24 14.04
N ASN A 22 18.46 -6.98 15.25
CA ASN A 22 17.72 -7.19 16.49
C ASN A 22 16.81 -6.00 16.85
N THR A 23 16.91 -4.87 16.13
CA THR A 23 16.18 -3.63 16.43
C THR A 23 15.60 -3.01 15.15
N LEU A 24 14.99 -3.84 14.31
CA LEU A 24 14.32 -3.39 13.09
C LEU A 24 12.99 -2.71 13.41
N CYS A 25 12.66 -1.65 12.67
CA CYS A 25 11.30 -1.10 12.72
C CYS A 25 10.31 -2.09 12.07
N PRO A 26 9.01 -2.04 12.40
CA PRO A 26 8.01 -2.97 11.86
C PRO A 26 8.02 -3.04 10.32
N ALA A 27 8.22 -1.90 9.64
CA ALA A 27 8.32 -1.89 8.19
C ALA A 27 9.53 -2.66 7.64
N CYS A 28 10.70 -2.55 8.31
CA CYS A 28 11.90 -3.27 7.88
C CYS A 28 11.87 -4.77 8.30
N GLN A 29 11.07 -5.14 9.32
CA GLN A 29 10.78 -6.53 9.64
C GLN A 29 9.90 -7.18 8.55
N VAL A 30 8.79 -6.53 8.19
CA VAL A 30 7.83 -7.06 7.22
C VAL A 30 8.38 -7.04 5.80
N PHE A 31 8.88 -5.90 5.32
CA PHE A 31 9.28 -5.72 3.92
C PHE A 31 10.77 -5.93 3.66
N GLY A 32 11.56 -6.15 4.71
CA GLY A 32 13.01 -6.29 4.62
C GLY A 32 13.77 -4.95 4.61
N ALA A 33 15.10 -5.03 4.58
CA ALA A 33 15.98 -3.90 4.40
C ALA A 33 17.29 -4.32 3.71
N MET A 34 18.23 -3.39 3.50
CA MET A 34 19.54 -3.71 2.93
C MET A 34 20.24 -4.82 3.73
N GLY A 35 20.43 -5.98 3.10
CA GLY A 35 21.06 -7.15 3.73
C GLY A 35 20.09 -8.05 4.52
N TRP A 36 18.79 -7.76 4.55
CA TRP A 36 17.78 -8.57 5.25
C TRP A 36 16.56 -8.82 4.38
N GLN A 37 16.22 -10.10 4.22
CA GLN A 37 15.07 -10.53 3.45
C GLN A 37 13.76 -10.15 4.15
N GLY A 38 12.79 -9.66 3.37
CA GLY A 38 11.43 -9.42 3.86
C GLY A 38 10.64 -10.69 4.09
N LEU A 39 9.62 -10.59 4.93
CA LEU A 39 8.71 -11.68 5.31
C LEU A 39 7.47 -11.75 4.42
N VAL A 40 7.31 -10.82 3.48
CA VAL A 40 6.20 -10.79 2.52
C VAL A 40 6.71 -10.80 1.09
N ARG A 41 5.97 -11.47 0.21
CA ARG A 41 6.24 -11.53 -1.23
C ARG A 41 4.95 -11.27 -1.99
N PHE A 42 5.05 -10.36 -2.96
CA PHE A 42 4.00 -9.97 -3.89
C PHE A 42 4.39 -10.46 -5.29
N PRO A 43 3.76 -11.52 -5.80
CA PRO A 43 3.77 -11.84 -7.22
C PRO A 43 3.07 -10.76 -8.03
N ASP A 44 3.35 -10.75 -9.33
CA ASP A 44 2.66 -9.86 -10.27
C ASP A 44 1.15 -10.09 -10.23
N ALA A 45 0.40 -8.99 -10.19
CA ALA A 45 -1.04 -9.04 -10.33
C ALA A 45 -1.39 -9.13 -11.82
N VAL A 46 -2.20 -10.12 -12.16
CA VAL A 46 -2.53 -10.45 -13.55
C VAL A 46 -4.01 -10.20 -13.82
N THR A 47 -4.33 -9.81 -15.05
CA THR A 47 -5.71 -9.66 -15.51
C THR A 47 -5.92 -10.51 -16.76
N THR A 48 -7.13 -11.05 -16.91
CA THR A 48 -7.57 -11.74 -18.13
C THR A 48 -8.04 -10.73 -19.19
N GLU A 49 -8.24 -9.47 -18.81
CA GLU A 49 -8.67 -8.41 -19.70
C GLU A 49 -7.51 -7.95 -20.60
N ARG A 50 -7.71 -8.02 -21.91
CA ARG A 50 -6.74 -7.56 -22.92
C ARG A 50 -7.20 -6.28 -23.58
N LYS A 51 -7.57 -5.30 -22.76
CA LYS A 51 -7.92 -3.96 -23.23
C LYS A 51 -6.90 -2.99 -22.69
N SER A 52 -6.74 -1.87 -23.35
CA SER A 52 -6.09 -0.69 -22.78
C SER A 52 -6.66 0.50 -23.51
N SER A 53 -6.96 1.57 -22.80
CA SER A 53 -7.41 2.80 -23.43
C SER A 53 -6.23 3.75 -23.59
N VAL A 54 -6.34 4.64 -24.58
CA VAL A 54 -5.44 5.79 -24.70
C VAL A 54 -6.07 6.93 -23.91
N GLY A 55 -5.36 7.41 -22.89
CA GLY A 55 -5.69 8.63 -22.17
C GLY A 55 -4.78 9.79 -22.58
N PHE A 56 -5.15 11.01 -22.22
CA PHE A 56 -4.36 12.21 -22.52
C PHE A 56 -4.08 13.01 -21.26
N ILE A 57 -2.84 12.94 -20.79
CA ILE A 57 -2.42 13.62 -19.56
C ILE A 57 -1.68 14.93 -19.87
N PRO A 58 -1.74 15.94 -19.01
CA PRO A 58 -0.85 17.09 -19.13
C PRO A 58 0.63 16.68 -18.94
N SER A 59 1.54 17.51 -19.46
CA SER A 59 2.96 17.44 -19.05
C SER A 59 3.04 17.68 -17.55
N LEU A 60 3.73 16.81 -16.81
CA LEU A 60 3.84 16.91 -15.35
C LEU A 60 5.14 17.60 -14.97
N TYR A 61 5.07 18.53 -14.00
CA TYR A 61 6.27 19.12 -13.41
C TYR A 61 7.29 18.08 -12.91
N ALA A 62 8.56 18.38 -13.18
CA ALA A 62 9.68 17.62 -12.63
C ALA A 62 9.71 17.66 -11.08
N PRO A 63 10.27 16.62 -10.41
CA PRO A 63 10.44 16.60 -8.97
C PRO A 63 11.21 17.82 -8.44
N ARG A 64 10.61 18.61 -7.54
CA ARG A 64 11.23 19.81 -6.95
C ARG A 64 11.73 19.57 -5.51
N SER A 65 12.86 18.89 -5.35
CA SER A 65 13.42 18.49 -4.03
C SER A 65 13.70 19.65 -3.05
N LYS A 66 13.85 20.88 -3.56
CA LYS A 66 14.13 22.09 -2.78
C LYS A 66 12.88 22.91 -2.41
N ARG A 67 11.67 22.42 -2.70
CA ARG A 67 10.43 23.17 -2.39
C ARG A 67 10.27 23.34 -0.88
N ALA A 68 10.05 24.58 -0.43
CA ALA A 68 9.88 24.91 1.00
C ALA A 68 8.78 24.07 1.68
N ALA A 69 7.69 23.77 0.97
CA ALA A 69 6.58 22.95 1.45
C ALA A 69 6.97 21.50 1.86
N TYR A 70 8.16 21.02 1.49
CA TYR A 70 8.66 19.72 1.95
C TYR A 70 9.35 19.77 3.31
N TYR A 71 9.51 20.97 3.87
CA TYR A 71 10.19 21.20 5.13
C TYR A 71 9.26 21.89 6.12
N LEU A 72 9.20 21.36 7.34
CA LEU A 72 8.57 21.99 8.48
C LEU A 72 9.67 22.37 9.47
N ARG A 73 9.81 23.67 9.76
CA ARG A 73 10.87 24.20 10.64
C ARG A 73 12.28 23.73 10.25
N GLY A 74 12.56 23.72 8.93
CA GLY A 74 13.86 23.32 8.38
C GLY A 74 14.13 21.81 8.31
N LYS A 75 13.24 20.97 8.86
CA LYS A 75 13.32 19.51 8.80
C LYS A 75 12.33 18.95 7.80
N VAL A 76 12.60 17.78 7.22
CA VAL A 76 11.66 17.12 6.28
C VAL A 76 10.31 16.88 6.97
N ALA A 77 9.23 17.35 6.35
CA ALA A 77 7.89 17.30 6.92
C ALA A 77 7.30 15.88 6.94
N GLY A 78 7.80 14.97 6.09
CA GLY A 78 7.35 13.58 6.07
C GLY A 78 7.47 12.92 4.69
N ARG A 79 6.52 12.04 4.38
CA ARG A 79 6.41 11.38 3.07
C ARG A 79 5.40 12.14 2.20
N LYS A 80 5.71 12.26 0.91
CA LYS A 80 4.76 12.81 -0.06
C LYS A 80 3.71 11.76 -0.38
N PHE A 81 2.45 12.13 -0.17
CA PHE A 81 1.28 11.37 -0.63
C PHE A 81 0.53 12.19 -1.69
N TYR A 82 -0.30 11.51 -2.46
CA TYR A 82 -1.19 12.12 -3.43
C TYR A 82 -2.62 11.80 -3.04
N TYR A 83 -3.48 12.80 -3.04
CA TYR A 83 -4.90 12.63 -2.76
C TYR A 83 -5.57 11.80 -3.87
N HIS A 84 -6.61 11.08 -3.49
CA HIS A 84 -7.60 10.61 -4.45
C HIS A 84 -8.48 11.78 -4.89
N THR A 85 -9.05 11.66 -6.08
CA THR A 85 -9.96 12.64 -6.66
C THR A 85 -11.07 11.89 -7.37
N ILE A 86 -12.23 12.52 -7.57
CA ILE A 86 -13.40 11.89 -8.22
C ILE A 86 -13.17 11.57 -9.70
N LYS A 87 -12.20 12.23 -10.33
CA LYS A 87 -11.82 12.05 -11.73
C LYS A 87 -10.35 12.42 -11.93
N ALA A 88 -9.76 11.92 -13.02
CA ALA A 88 -8.44 12.35 -13.46
C ALA A 88 -8.54 13.64 -14.32
N VAL A 89 -7.47 14.45 -14.32
CA VAL A 89 -7.33 15.55 -15.28
C VAL A 89 -7.00 14.97 -16.66
N ASP A 90 -7.87 15.26 -17.62
CA ASP A 90 -7.69 14.92 -19.04
C ASP A 90 -7.58 16.22 -19.86
N LYS A 91 -6.55 16.35 -20.70
CA LYS A 91 -6.34 17.51 -21.58
C LYS A 91 -6.85 17.32 -23.00
N GLY A 92 -7.38 16.14 -23.31
CA GLY A 92 -7.79 15.74 -24.65
C GLY A 92 -6.62 15.60 -25.61
N SER A 93 -6.90 15.04 -26.79
CA SER A 93 -5.90 14.73 -27.81
C SER A 93 -5.15 15.94 -28.37
N GLN A 94 -5.74 17.13 -28.30
CA GLN A 94 -5.13 18.35 -28.87
C GLN A 94 -4.05 18.96 -27.97
N LYS A 95 -4.13 18.76 -26.65
CA LYS A 95 -3.26 19.45 -25.66
C LYS A 95 -2.57 18.50 -24.68
N GLY A 96 -2.96 17.22 -24.65
CA GLY A 96 -2.40 16.22 -23.76
C GLY A 96 -1.38 15.31 -24.44
N ILE A 97 -0.52 14.71 -23.62
CA ILE A 97 0.42 13.65 -24.00
C ILE A 97 -0.34 12.33 -23.94
N ALA A 98 -0.33 11.59 -25.05
CA ALA A 98 -0.96 10.28 -25.13
C ALA A 98 -0.25 9.29 -24.20
N VAL A 99 -1.05 8.57 -23.40
CA VAL A 99 -0.57 7.50 -22.51
C VAL A 99 -1.47 6.29 -22.62
N GLN A 100 -0.90 5.11 -22.44
CA GLN A 100 -1.66 3.89 -22.27
C GLN A 100 -2.11 3.78 -20.81
N GLN A 101 -3.39 3.52 -20.59
CA GLN A 101 -3.95 3.40 -19.23
C GLN A 101 -4.86 2.18 -19.11
N ALA A 102 -4.90 1.63 -17.90
CA ALA A 102 -5.94 0.72 -17.44
C ALA A 102 -7.08 1.57 -16.84
N GLY A 103 -8.29 1.38 -17.33
CA GLY A 103 -9.48 2.05 -16.79
C GLY A 103 -9.96 1.42 -15.48
N SER A 104 -11.06 1.93 -14.94
CA SER A 104 -11.66 1.43 -13.69
C SER A 104 -12.31 0.06 -13.83
N GLU A 105 -12.53 -0.40 -15.06
CA GLU A 105 -13.07 -1.71 -15.39
C GLU A 105 -12.08 -2.86 -15.12
N PHE A 106 -10.78 -2.58 -15.05
CA PHE A 106 -9.77 -3.62 -14.93
C PHE A 106 -9.73 -4.22 -13.53
N ILE A 107 -9.92 -5.53 -13.47
CA ILE A 107 -9.70 -6.31 -12.25
C ILE A 107 -8.40 -7.11 -12.42
N PHE A 108 -7.52 -6.99 -11.42
CA PHE A 108 -6.28 -7.75 -11.34
C PHE A 108 -6.33 -8.70 -10.14
N THR A 109 -5.91 -9.94 -10.36
CA THR A 109 -5.83 -10.96 -9.33
C THR A 109 -4.38 -11.25 -8.99
N THR A 110 -4.09 -11.37 -7.71
CA THR A 110 -2.79 -11.82 -7.18
C THR A 110 -2.98 -12.57 -5.88
N GLN A 111 -1.92 -13.19 -5.40
CA GLN A 111 -1.85 -13.87 -4.12
C GLN A 111 -0.67 -13.29 -3.31
N LEU A 112 -0.88 -13.01 -2.03
CA LEU A 112 0.19 -12.51 -1.17
C LEU A 112 0.75 -13.66 -0.34
N HIS A 113 2.06 -13.85 -0.40
CA HIS A 113 2.75 -14.83 0.43
C HIS A 113 3.40 -14.13 1.62
N PHE A 114 3.21 -14.66 2.83
CA PHE A 114 3.88 -14.14 4.02
C PHE A 114 4.40 -15.27 4.92
N MET A 115 5.37 -14.95 5.76
CA MET A 115 6.00 -15.89 6.67
C MET A 115 6.20 -15.27 8.04
N ASN A 116 5.86 -15.99 9.10
CA ASN A 116 6.19 -15.63 10.50
C ASN A 116 5.81 -14.19 10.89
N LEU A 117 4.76 -13.62 10.29
CA LEU A 117 4.23 -12.34 10.74
C LEU A 117 3.47 -12.53 12.04
N THR A 118 3.69 -11.61 12.99
CA THR A 118 2.78 -11.49 14.12
C THR A 118 1.40 -11.07 13.62
N LEU A 119 0.37 -11.37 14.42
CA LEU A 119 -1.00 -11.02 14.09
C LEU A 119 -1.18 -9.49 13.88
N ALA A 120 -0.44 -8.66 14.61
CA ALA A 120 -0.46 -7.21 14.47
C ALA A 120 0.27 -6.70 13.21
N GLU A 121 1.36 -7.34 12.79
CA GLU A 121 2.03 -7.01 11.53
C GLU A 121 1.16 -7.34 10.32
N LEU A 122 0.55 -8.53 10.33
CA LEU A 122 -0.43 -8.92 9.30
C LEU A 122 -1.62 -7.96 9.29
N GLY A 123 -2.16 -7.60 10.46
CA GLY A 123 -3.22 -6.60 10.55
C GLY A 123 -2.83 -5.23 10.00
N THR A 124 -1.58 -4.79 10.20
CA THR A 124 -1.09 -3.53 9.65
C THR A 124 -1.02 -3.59 8.12
N LEU A 125 -0.61 -4.72 7.55
CA LEU A 125 -0.64 -4.95 6.11
C LEU A 125 -2.08 -4.92 5.56
N LEU A 126 -3.03 -5.57 6.23
CA LEU A 126 -4.45 -5.56 5.87
C LEU A 126 -5.05 -4.15 5.90
N ILE A 127 -4.72 -3.34 6.91
CA ILE A 127 -5.13 -1.93 6.99
C ILE A 127 -4.62 -1.14 5.77
N VAL A 128 -3.34 -1.29 5.41
CA VAL A 128 -2.75 -0.59 4.25
C VAL A 128 -3.35 -1.05 2.92
N LEU A 129 -3.81 -2.30 2.84
CA LEU A 129 -4.58 -2.83 1.71
C LEU A 129 -6.06 -2.40 1.75
N GLY A 130 -6.47 -1.50 2.65
CA GLY A 130 -7.82 -0.94 2.70
C GLY A 130 -8.87 -1.86 3.32
N GLN A 131 -8.48 -2.94 4.01
CA GLN A 131 -9.42 -3.92 4.57
C GLN A 131 -10.05 -3.50 5.92
N ASP A 132 -9.57 -2.40 6.51
CA ASP A 132 -10.18 -1.84 7.71
C ASP A 132 -11.36 -0.93 7.36
N LYS A 133 -12.57 -1.47 7.53
CA LYS A 133 -13.83 -0.78 7.21
C LYS A 133 -14.02 0.53 7.97
N ASN A 134 -13.48 0.64 9.18
CA ASN A 134 -13.58 1.87 9.97
C ASN A 134 -12.60 2.95 9.48
N ASN A 135 -11.59 2.55 8.72
CA ASN A 135 -10.51 3.40 8.22
C ASN A 135 -10.28 3.16 6.72
N ALA A 136 -11.36 3.18 5.93
CA ALA A 136 -11.32 2.90 4.50
C ALA A 136 -10.36 3.84 3.76
N ILE A 137 -9.35 3.24 3.13
CA ILE A 137 -8.35 3.92 2.30
C ILE A 137 -8.12 3.13 1.01
N ALA A 138 -7.70 3.81 -0.04
CA ALA A 138 -7.23 3.18 -1.27
C ALA A 138 -5.72 3.38 -1.45
N LEU A 139 -5.13 2.54 -2.30
CA LEU A 139 -3.74 2.67 -2.70
C LEU A 139 -3.60 3.59 -3.91
N LYS A 140 -2.44 4.25 -4.02
CA LYS A 140 -2.09 5.11 -5.14
C LYS A 140 -0.87 4.54 -5.88
N VAL A 141 -1.04 4.15 -7.13
CA VAL A 141 -0.01 3.48 -7.97
C VAL A 141 0.16 4.20 -9.32
N GLY A 142 1.26 3.99 -10.03
CA GLY A 142 1.48 4.57 -11.38
C GLY A 142 2.00 6.01 -11.42
N GLY A 143 2.10 6.59 -12.62
CA GLY A 143 2.71 7.91 -12.88
C GLY A 143 1.75 9.09 -12.74
N GLY A 144 0.48 8.93 -13.14
CA GLY A 144 -0.53 10.00 -13.14
C GLY A 144 -1.12 10.36 -11.76
N LYS A 145 -0.47 10.00 -10.65
CA LYS A 145 -0.96 10.31 -9.30
C LYS A 145 -1.25 11.80 -9.05
N PRO A 146 -0.40 12.75 -9.50
CA PRO A 146 -0.63 14.19 -9.26
C PRO A 146 -1.93 14.74 -9.87
N ILE A 147 -2.45 14.07 -10.90
CA ILE A 147 -3.61 14.49 -11.68
C ILE A 147 -4.82 13.60 -11.44
N GLY A 148 -4.84 12.83 -10.35
CA GLY A 148 -5.99 12.02 -9.96
C GLY A 148 -5.98 10.56 -10.43
N MET A 149 -5.07 10.15 -11.32
CA MET A 149 -5.00 8.75 -11.78
C MET A 149 -4.40 7.80 -10.72
N GLY A 150 -4.53 6.50 -10.96
CA GLY A 150 -3.78 5.48 -10.21
C GLY A 150 -4.39 5.12 -8.87
N THR A 151 -5.67 5.40 -8.66
CA THR A 151 -6.42 4.84 -7.52
C THR A 151 -6.59 3.34 -7.73
N MET A 152 -6.26 2.55 -6.72
CA MET A 152 -6.42 1.09 -6.71
C MET A 152 -7.07 0.68 -5.39
N VAL A 153 -8.16 -0.06 -5.47
CA VAL A 153 -8.85 -0.64 -4.32
C VAL A 153 -8.59 -2.14 -4.31
N VAL A 154 -8.35 -2.71 -3.13
CA VAL A 154 -8.38 -4.15 -2.94
C VAL A 154 -9.77 -4.48 -2.45
N GLU A 155 -10.61 -5.03 -3.33
CA GLU A 155 -12.04 -5.20 -3.04
C GLU A 155 -12.28 -6.19 -1.91
N ASN A 156 -11.91 -7.45 -2.10
CA ASN A 156 -12.11 -8.51 -1.13
C ASN A 156 -10.97 -9.52 -1.19
N ILE A 157 -10.45 -9.89 -0.02
CA ILE A 157 -9.64 -11.10 0.15
C ILE A 157 -10.60 -12.29 0.13
N GLN A 158 -10.41 -13.19 -0.84
CA GLN A 158 -11.34 -14.31 -1.08
C GLN A 158 -11.05 -15.50 -0.16
N GLU A 159 -9.78 -15.78 0.07
CA GLU A 159 -9.31 -16.94 0.82
C GLU A 159 -8.00 -16.63 1.55
N LEU A 160 -7.71 -17.44 2.57
CA LEU A 160 -6.45 -17.41 3.28
C LEU A 160 -6.04 -18.84 3.67
N GLU A 161 -4.90 -19.28 3.16
CA GLU A 161 -4.24 -20.50 3.61
C GLU A 161 -3.26 -20.19 4.74
N LEU A 162 -3.32 -20.96 5.83
CA LEU A 162 -2.42 -20.81 6.98
C LEU A 162 -1.75 -22.14 7.32
N LEU A 163 -0.44 -22.08 7.51
CA LEU A 163 0.38 -23.16 8.06
C LEU A 163 0.89 -22.71 9.43
N GLN A 164 0.18 -23.09 10.50
CA GLN A 164 0.47 -22.56 11.84
C GLN A 164 1.10 -23.60 12.76
N ASN A 165 0.79 -24.88 12.56
CA ASN A 165 1.20 -25.94 13.48
C ASN A 165 1.88 -27.10 12.73
N GLN A 166 2.53 -27.98 13.48
CA GLN A 166 3.25 -29.13 12.94
C GLN A 166 2.36 -30.08 12.12
N GLN A 167 1.07 -30.17 12.45
CA GLN A 167 0.13 -31.01 11.72
C GLN A 167 -0.17 -30.43 10.34
N ASP A 168 -0.31 -29.11 10.20
CA ASP A 168 -0.51 -28.44 8.91
C ASP A 168 0.69 -28.69 7.98
N TRP A 169 1.91 -28.58 8.53
CA TRP A 169 3.15 -28.88 7.80
C TRP A 169 3.24 -30.33 7.35
N LYS A 170 2.89 -31.28 8.23
CA LYS A 170 2.85 -32.71 7.88
C LYS A 170 1.83 -32.98 6.79
N LYS A 171 0.61 -32.42 6.89
CA LYS A 171 -0.42 -32.57 5.84
C LYS A 171 0.10 -32.07 4.49
N ARG A 172 0.63 -30.85 4.43
CA ARG A 172 1.11 -30.27 3.16
C ARG A 172 2.21 -31.09 2.47
N TYR A 173 3.13 -31.68 3.23
CA TYR A 173 4.32 -32.34 2.66
C TYR A 173 4.28 -33.88 2.67
N CYS A 174 3.31 -34.51 3.34
CA CYS A 174 3.22 -35.96 3.44
C CYS A 174 2.02 -36.57 2.71
N THR A 175 1.17 -35.76 2.07
CA THR A 175 0.03 -36.25 1.27
C THR A 175 0.01 -35.56 -0.10
N TYR A 176 -0.18 -36.34 -1.16
CA TYR A 176 -0.25 -35.82 -2.54
C TYR A 176 -1.60 -35.21 -2.91
N GLU A 177 -2.67 -35.51 -2.16
CA GLU A 177 -4.06 -35.30 -2.60
C GLU A 177 -4.88 -34.35 -1.71
N GLN A 178 -4.29 -33.77 -0.66
CA GLN A 178 -5.03 -32.87 0.25
C GLN A 178 -4.58 -31.42 0.09
N GLU A 179 -5.47 -30.61 -0.47
CA GLU A 179 -5.42 -29.15 -0.37
C GLU A 179 -5.59 -28.74 1.09
N LEU A 180 -4.85 -27.71 1.51
CA LEU A 180 -5.04 -27.13 2.84
C LEU A 180 -6.43 -26.52 2.91
N GLU A 181 -7.11 -26.68 4.05
CA GLU A 181 -8.41 -26.05 4.25
C GLU A 181 -8.21 -24.53 4.37
N ALA A 182 -8.56 -23.80 3.30
CA ALA A 182 -8.48 -22.36 3.27
C ALA A 182 -9.60 -21.74 4.12
N LEU A 183 -9.27 -20.67 4.84
CA LEU A 183 -10.29 -19.84 5.49
C LEU A 183 -11.02 -19.05 4.42
N THR A 184 -12.35 -19.19 4.40
CA THR A 184 -13.25 -18.48 3.49
C THR A 184 -14.46 -17.93 4.25
N GLY A 185 -15.26 -17.07 3.59
CA GLY A 185 -16.52 -16.56 4.13
C GLY A 185 -16.39 -15.91 5.52
N ASN A 186 -17.29 -16.26 6.44
CA ASN A 186 -17.34 -15.66 7.78
C ASN A 186 -16.07 -15.93 8.60
N LYS A 187 -15.52 -17.16 8.53
CA LYS A 187 -14.29 -17.53 9.26
C LYS A 187 -13.11 -16.67 8.82
N LEU A 188 -13.00 -16.40 7.51
CA LEU A 188 -12.00 -15.49 6.98
C LEU A 188 -12.19 -14.07 7.54
N GLN A 189 -13.41 -13.55 7.48
CA GLN A 189 -13.70 -12.19 7.95
C GLN A 189 -13.41 -12.02 9.45
N GLU A 190 -13.74 -13.02 10.27
CA GLU A 190 -13.38 -13.04 11.70
C GLU A 190 -11.87 -12.97 11.91
N PHE A 191 -11.10 -13.77 11.17
CA PHE A 191 -9.64 -13.75 11.24
C PHE A 191 -9.04 -12.41 10.83
N LEU A 192 -9.50 -11.83 9.71
CA LEU A 192 -9.03 -10.51 9.24
C LEU A 192 -9.32 -9.41 10.26
N ASN A 193 -10.53 -9.41 10.85
CA ASN A 193 -10.90 -8.45 11.89
C ASN A 193 -10.03 -8.60 13.15
N GLN A 194 -9.72 -9.84 13.55
CA GLN A 194 -8.83 -10.11 14.67
C GLN A 194 -7.42 -9.57 14.42
N ALA A 195 -6.90 -9.77 13.21
CA ALA A 195 -5.60 -9.23 12.80
C ALA A 195 -5.58 -7.70 12.83
N ILE A 196 -6.58 -7.05 12.23
CA ILE A 196 -6.72 -5.59 12.21
C ILE A 196 -6.83 -5.04 13.65
N ALA A 197 -7.61 -5.67 14.52
CA ALA A 197 -7.72 -5.27 15.93
C ALA A 197 -6.39 -5.38 16.68
N ALA A 198 -5.60 -6.44 16.42
CA ALA A 198 -4.26 -6.59 16.99
C ALA A 198 -3.31 -5.47 16.52
N ALA A 199 -3.41 -5.06 15.26
CA ALA A 199 -2.63 -3.95 14.72
C ALA A 199 -2.97 -2.62 15.40
N HIS A 200 -4.25 -2.30 15.58
CA HIS A 200 -4.70 -1.11 16.31
C HIS A 200 -4.24 -1.07 17.77
N LYS A 201 -4.15 -2.24 18.41
CA LYS A 201 -3.68 -2.34 19.80
C LYS A 201 -2.18 -2.09 19.94
N ILE A 202 -1.37 -2.53 18.97
CA ILE A 202 0.09 -2.65 19.15
C ILE A 202 0.85 -1.63 18.27
N LEU A 203 0.58 -1.63 16.96
CA LEU A 203 1.44 -1.00 15.94
C LEU A 203 0.86 0.29 15.36
N VAL A 204 -0.46 0.38 15.24
CA VAL A 204 -1.12 1.55 14.66
C VAL A 204 -1.30 2.61 15.74
N ARG A 205 -1.12 3.86 15.32
CA ARG A 205 -1.30 5.03 16.18
C ARG A 205 -2.45 5.85 15.61
N SER A 206 -3.44 6.16 16.46
CA SER A 206 -4.71 6.76 16.03
C SER A 206 -4.54 8.08 15.29
N GLN A 207 -3.64 8.95 15.77
CA GLN A 207 -3.38 10.25 15.13
C GLN A 207 -2.78 10.08 13.73
N GLN A 208 -1.79 9.20 13.57
CA GLN A 208 -1.17 8.92 12.28
C GLN A 208 -2.16 8.24 11.32
N MET A 209 -3.02 7.34 11.83
CA MET A 209 -4.07 6.72 11.03
C MET A 209 -5.07 7.75 10.53
N GLN A 210 -5.47 8.70 11.37
CA GLN A 210 -6.33 9.81 10.97
C GLN A 210 -5.68 10.65 9.85
N GLN A 211 -4.40 11.01 9.98
CA GLN A 211 -3.68 11.76 8.94
C GLN A 211 -3.57 10.97 7.63
N ILE A 212 -3.33 9.66 7.70
CA ILE A 212 -3.31 8.80 6.50
C ILE A 212 -4.69 8.80 5.84
N ARG A 213 -5.77 8.68 6.61
CA ARG A 213 -7.14 8.75 6.09
C ARG A 213 -7.45 10.07 5.43
N GLU A 214 -7.09 11.19 6.07
CA GLU A 214 -7.32 12.51 5.47
C GLU A 214 -6.74 12.62 4.05
N VAL A 215 -5.66 11.89 3.75
CA VAL A 215 -5.04 11.90 2.42
C VAL A 215 -5.52 10.78 1.50
N LEU A 216 -5.63 9.54 2.01
CA LEU A 216 -5.87 8.33 1.22
C LEU A 216 -7.29 7.78 1.33
N GLN A 217 -8.21 8.50 2.01
CA GLN A 217 -9.61 8.11 2.10
C GLN A 217 -10.20 7.89 0.71
N PHE A 218 -10.93 6.79 0.59
CA PHE A 218 -11.66 6.44 -0.60
C PHE A 218 -12.93 5.64 -0.24
N PRO A 219 -14.09 5.88 -0.88
CA PRO A 219 -14.36 6.93 -1.88
C PRO A 219 -14.12 8.36 -1.34
N THR A 220 -13.91 9.30 -2.26
CA THR A 220 -13.66 10.71 -1.93
C THR A 220 -14.55 11.61 -2.77
N ASP A 221 -14.75 12.84 -2.31
CA ASP A 221 -15.46 13.94 -2.98
C ASP A 221 -14.50 15.01 -3.53
N ARG A 222 -13.18 14.81 -3.40
CA ARG A 222 -12.16 15.77 -3.83
C ARG A 222 -12.15 15.94 -5.36
N GLU A 223 -12.26 17.18 -5.81
CA GLU A 223 -12.00 17.55 -7.21
C GLU A 223 -10.49 17.49 -7.54
N PRO A 224 -10.12 17.24 -8.81
CA PRO A 224 -8.73 17.22 -9.20
C PRO A 224 -8.10 18.62 -9.11
N PRO A 225 -6.79 18.71 -8.82
CA PRO A 225 -6.12 19.99 -8.67
C PRO A 225 -6.01 20.73 -10.01
N GLU A 226 -6.36 22.02 -10.01
CA GLU A 226 -6.18 22.91 -11.16
C GLU A 226 -4.75 23.47 -11.24
N GLY A 227 -4.21 23.64 -12.46
CA GLY A 227 -2.93 24.31 -12.71
C GLY A 227 -1.66 23.63 -12.16
N MET A 228 -1.77 22.40 -11.66
CA MET A 228 -0.73 21.67 -10.92
C MET A 228 -0.02 20.60 -11.76
N TYR A 229 0.26 20.89 -13.02
CA TYR A 229 0.93 19.99 -13.96
C TYR A 229 1.87 20.78 -14.88
#